data_AF-A0A497MHR7-F1
#
_entry.id   AF-A0A497MHR7-F1
#
_cell.length_a   1.000
_cell.length_b   1.000
_cell.length_c   1.000
_cell.angle_alpha   90.00
_cell.angle_beta   90.00
_cell.angle_gamma   90.00
#
_symmetry.space_group_name_H-M   'P 1'
#
loop_
_entity.id
_entity.type
_entity.pdbx_description
1 polymer ?
#
loop_
_entity_poly.entity_id
_entity_poly.type
_entity_poly.pdbx_seq_one_letter_code
_entity_poly.pdbx_strand_id
1 'polypeptide(L)'
;MEIEGFQQLIRQVYFHKDSRRGAYGTFMWLLEEVAELGQALQGRGSLEEEFADVLAWLCSLANVAGVSLERAALKKYAGKCPRCGFKPCRCPE
;
A
#
# COMPACT_ATOMS: atom_id res chain seq x y z
N MET A 1 15.00 -2.95 1.79
CA MET A 1 14.16 -2.37 2.85
C MET A 1 12.96 -3.28 3.01
N GLU A 2 12.70 -3.75 4.23
CA GLU A 2 11.51 -4.57 4.53
C GLU A 2 10.25 -3.70 4.58
N ILE A 3 9.06 -4.30 4.43
CA ILE A 3 7.77 -3.58 4.43
C ILE A 3 7.61 -2.80 5.74
N GLU A 4 7.94 -3.42 6.88
CA GLU A 4 7.88 -2.74 8.17
C GLU A 4 8.81 -1.52 8.21
N GLY A 5 10.03 -1.63 7.68
CA GLY A 5 10.99 -0.54 7.60
C GLY A 5 10.47 0.65 6.81
N PHE A 6 9.89 0.40 5.63
CA PHE A 6 9.29 1.47 4.83
C PHE A 6 8.07 2.10 5.51
N GLN A 7 7.20 1.28 6.09
CA GLN A 7 6.02 1.79 6.81
C GLN A 7 6.42 2.70 7.98
N GLN A 8 7.49 2.37 8.72
CA GLN A 8 8.01 3.20 9.80
C GLN A 8 8.64 4.50 9.30
N LEU A 9 9.36 4.47 8.17
CA LEU A 9 9.86 5.69 7.53
C LEU A 9 8.70 6.64 7.21
N ILE A 10 7.66 6.15 6.53
CA ILE A 10 6.46 6.94 6.20
C ILE A 10 5.79 7.48 7.47
N ARG A 11 5.76 6.68 8.55
CA ARG A 11 5.23 7.12 9.85
C ARG A 11 6.01 8.32 10.40
N GLN A 12 7.33 8.24 10.41
CA GLN A 12 8.20 9.31 10.93
C GLN A 12 8.03 10.60 10.15
N VAL A 13 7.88 10.52 8.83
CA VAL A 13 7.77 11.70 7.97
C VAL A 13 6.37 12.33 8.03
N TYR A 14 5.30 11.53 7.94
CA TYR A 14 3.96 12.07 7.63
C TYR A 14 2.88 11.83 8.69
N PHE A 15 3.09 10.95 9.68
CA PHE A 15 2.02 10.57 10.62
C PHE A 15 1.42 11.75 11.39
N HIS A 16 2.23 12.76 11.74
CA HIS A 16 1.78 13.95 12.47
C HIS A 16 0.66 14.73 11.75
N LYS A 17 0.70 14.81 10.42
CA LYS A 17 -0.34 15.46 9.60
C LYS A 17 -1.45 14.48 9.23
N ASP A 18 -1.09 13.24 8.91
CA ASP A 18 -2.03 12.24 8.43
C ASP A 18 -2.99 11.77 9.53
N SER A 19 -2.51 11.63 10.77
CA SER A 19 -3.35 11.32 11.93
C SER A 19 -4.42 12.38 12.20
N ARG A 20 -4.14 13.66 11.89
CA ARG A 20 -5.12 14.76 12.00
C ARG A 20 -6.14 14.72 10.87
N ARG A 21 -5.72 14.33 9.66
CA ARG A 21 -6.61 14.11 8.50
C ARG A 21 -7.55 12.92 8.73
N GLY A 22 -7.10 11.93 9.50
CA GLY A 22 -7.84 10.71 9.80
C GLY A 22 -7.80 9.69 8.65
N ALA A 23 -8.31 8.48 8.94
CA ALA A 23 -8.18 7.34 8.03
C ALA A 23 -8.92 7.58 6.71
N TYR A 24 -10.16 8.06 6.75
CA TYR A 24 -10.94 8.29 5.54
C TYR A 24 -10.34 9.38 4.63
N GLY A 25 -9.92 10.51 5.21
CA GLY A 25 -9.26 11.56 4.42
C GLY A 25 -7.93 11.10 3.83
N THR A 26 -7.19 10.22 4.52
CA THR A 26 -5.95 9.61 4.00
C THR A 26 -6.24 8.58 2.90
N PHE A 27 -7.35 7.85 3.01
CA PHE A 27 -7.83 6.97 1.94
C PHE A 27 -8.19 7.75 0.67
N MET A 28 -8.74 8.96 0.78
CA MET A 28 -9.00 9.80 -0.40
C MET A 28 -7.72 10.17 -1.15
N TRP A 29 -6.64 10.51 -0.44
CA TRP A 29 -5.32 10.73 -1.07
C TRP A 29 -4.81 9.45 -1.74
N LEU A 30 -4.89 8.29 -1.06
CA LEU A 30 -4.52 7.02 -1.69
C LEU A 30 -5.30 6.76 -3.00
N LEU A 31 -6.59 7.11 -3.08
CA LEU A 31 -7.37 6.97 -4.30
C LEU A 31 -6.89 7.87 -5.44
N GLU A 32 -6.40 9.07 -5.11
CA GLU A 32 -5.83 10.02 -6.07
C GLU A 32 -4.57 9.42 -6.73
N GLU A 33 -3.63 8.93 -5.92
CA GLU A 33 -2.39 8.28 -6.41
C GLU A 33 -2.68 7.02 -7.23
N VAL A 34 -3.73 6.26 -6.88
CA VAL A 34 -4.16 5.11 -7.68
C VAL A 34 -4.70 5.56 -9.04
N ALA A 35 -5.36 6.72 -9.11
CA ALA A 35 -5.81 7.29 -10.37
C ALA A 35 -4.64 7.81 -11.22
N GLU A 36 -3.62 8.42 -10.60
CA GLU A 36 -2.38 8.85 -11.27
C GLU A 36 -1.58 7.65 -11.80
N LEU A 37 -1.44 6.57 -11.02
CA LEU A 37 -0.92 5.30 -11.51
C LEU A 37 -1.71 4.78 -12.73
N GLY A 38 -3.03 4.91 -12.72
CA GLY A 38 -3.89 4.58 -13.85
C GLY A 38 -3.58 5.40 -15.11
N GLN A 39 -3.20 6.67 -14.95
CA GLN A 39 -2.78 7.54 -16.05
C GLN A 39 -1.37 7.20 -16.55
N ALA A 40 -0.44 6.89 -15.63
CA ALA A 40 0.91 6.45 -15.99
C ALA A 40 0.91 5.16 -16.81
N LEU A 41 -0.02 4.23 -16.53
CA LEU A 41 -0.23 3.02 -17.35
C LEU A 41 -0.66 3.33 -18.79
N GLN A 42 -1.25 4.51 -19.04
CA GLN A 42 -1.60 5.00 -20.37
C GLN A 42 -0.47 5.81 -21.02
N GLY A 43 0.73 5.77 -20.45
CA GLY A 43 1.91 6.49 -20.93
C GLY A 43 1.94 7.98 -20.55
N ARG A 44 1.20 8.38 -19.50
CA ARG A 44 1.16 9.75 -19.00
C ARG A 44 1.78 9.83 -17.62
N GLY A 45 3.07 10.13 -17.55
CA GLY A 45 3.82 10.22 -16.29
C GLY A 45 4.78 9.06 -16.07
N SER A 46 5.35 8.98 -14.88
CA SER A 46 6.37 8.01 -14.50
C SER A 46 5.75 6.84 -13.74
N LEU A 47 5.71 5.65 -14.34
CA LEU A 47 5.18 4.46 -13.64
C LEU A 47 5.89 4.18 -12.32
N GLU A 48 7.22 4.36 -12.27
CA GLU A 48 8.00 4.10 -11.06
C GLU A 48 7.63 5.05 -9.92
N GLU A 49 7.35 6.32 -10.24
CA GLU A 49 6.94 7.35 -9.28
C GLU A 49 5.56 7.01 -8.70
N GLU A 50 4.58 6.76 -9.56
CA GLU A 50 3.21 6.47 -9.11
C GLU A 50 3.12 5.17 -8.29
N PHE A 51 3.92 4.15 -8.62
CA PHE A 51 4.01 2.94 -7.79
C PHE A 51 4.57 3.23 -6.40
N ALA A 52 5.56 4.13 -6.31
CA ALA A 52 6.13 4.55 -5.04
C ALA A 52 5.11 5.35 -4.21
N ASP A 53 4.35 6.24 -4.84
CA ASP A 53 3.37 7.08 -4.16
C ASP A 53 2.17 6.26 -3.65
N VAL A 54 1.64 5.34 -4.46
CA VAL A 54 0.62 4.39 -4.00
C VAL A 54 1.11 3.59 -2.78
N LEU A 55 2.37 3.12 -2.80
CA LEU A 55 2.94 2.38 -1.67
C LEU A 55 3.09 3.30 -0.43
N ALA A 56 3.52 4.54 -0.61
CA ALA A 56 3.69 5.51 0.47
C ALA A 56 2.35 5.86 1.12
N TRP A 57 1.32 6.13 0.33
CA TRP A 57 -0.02 6.44 0.84
C TRP A 57 -0.74 5.24 1.46
N LEU A 58 -0.49 4.02 0.96
CA LEU A 58 -0.95 2.80 1.62
C LEU A 58 -0.31 2.66 3.01
N CYS A 59 0.99 2.94 3.13
CA CYS A 59 1.69 2.95 4.42
C CYS A 59 1.15 4.04 5.35
N SER A 60 0.87 5.24 4.82
CA SER A 60 0.26 6.33 5.57
C SER A 60 -1.10 5.93 6.12
N LEU A 61 -1.98 5.38 5.29
CA LEU A 61 -3.29 4.89 5.70
C LEU A 61 -3.18 3.80 6.77
N ALA A 62 -2.28 2.82 6.57
CA ALA A 62 -2.05 1.76 7.55
C ALA A 62 -1.56 2.30 8.90
N ASN A 63 -0.68 3.32 8.88
CA ASN A 63 -0.21 3.99 10.09
C ASN A 63 -1.33 4.68 10.86
N VAL A 64 -2.24 5.36 10.15
CA VAL A 64 -3.42 6.02 10.74
C VAL A 64 -4.43 5.00 11.26
N ALA A 65 -4.61 3.89 10.56
CA ALA A 65 -5.53 2.81 10.95
C ALA A 65 -4.97 1.85 12.03
N GLY A 66 -3.70 1.99 12.41
CA GLY A 66 -3.05 1.09 13.39
C GLY A 66 -2.78 -0.32 12.85
N VAL A 67 -2.60 -0.47 11.54
CA VAL A 67 -2.37 -1.76 10.87
C VAL A 67 -0.89 -1.93 10.54
N SER A 68 -0.31 -3.07 10.89
CA SER A 68 1.01 -3.49 10.37
C SER A 68 0.82 -4.20 9.04
N LEU A 69 1.32 -3.60 7.95
CA LEU A 69 1.19 -4.17 6.60
C LEU A 69 1.92 -5.50 6.48
N GLU A 70 3.14 -5.60 7.01
CA GLU A 70 3.94 -6.82 6.95
C GLU A 70 3.25 -8.00 7.67
N ARG A 71 2.77 -7.77 8.90
CA ARG A 71 2.04 -8.81 9.65
C ARG A 71 0.74 -9.20 8.94
N ALA A 72 0.01 -8.23 8.39
CA ALA A 72 -1.22 -8.49 7.64
C ALA A 72 -0.93 -9.31 6.36
N ALA A 73 0.13 -8.97 5.64
CA ALA A 73 0.58 -9.67 4.44
C ALA A 73 1.03 -11.10 4.76
N LEU A 74 1.88 -11.31 5.78
CA LEU A 74 2.34 -12.63 6.20
C LEU A 74 1.19 -13.53 6.67
N LYS A 75 0.24 -12.98 7.43
CA LYS A 75 -0.95 -13.71 7.87
C LYS A 75 -1.81 -14.17 6.71
N LYS A 76 -1.96 -13.34 5.67
CA LYS A 76 -2.80 -13.64 4.51
C LYS A 76 -2.07 -14.50 3.48
N TYR A 77 -0.81 -14.21 3.20
CA TYR A 77 0.00 -14.81 2.14
C TYR A 77 1.22 -15.50 2.76
N ALA A 78 0.98 -16.57 3.53
CA ALA A 78 2.01 -17.37 4.18
C ALA A 78 2.79 -18.27 3.19
N GLY A 79 3.38 -17.68 2.15
CA GLY A 79 4.18 -18.37 1.13
C GLY A 79 3.40 -19.14 0.07
N LYS A 80 2.06 -19.07 0.07
CA LYS A 80 1.17 -19.74 -0.88
C LYS A 80 -0.08 -18.90 -1.14
N CYS A 81 -0.79 -19.19 -2.23
CA CYS A 81 -2.09 -18.55 -2.48
C CYS A 81 -3.05 -18.82 -1.30
N PRO A 82 -3.68 -17.79 -0.70
CA PRO A 82 -4.61 -17.98 0.43
C PRO A 82 -5.85 -18.80 0.08
N ARG A 83 -6.20 -18.88 -1.22
CA ARG A 83 -7.40 -19.59 -1.69
C ARG A 83 -7.11 -21.06 -2.01
N CYS A 84 -6.13 -21.34 -2.88
CA CYS A 84 -5.86 -22.70 -3.33
C CYS A 84 -4.69 -23.39 -2.62
N GLY A 85 -3.88 -22.66 -1.85
CA GLY A 85 -2.73 -23.22 -1.13
C GLY A 85 -1.51 -23.57 -1.99
N PHE A 86 -1.53 -23.29 -3.29
CA PHE A 86 -0.42 -23.56 -4.21
C PHE A 86 0.43 -22.32 -4.50
N LYS A 87 1.69 -22.55 -4.86
CA LYS A 87 2.65 -21.59 -5.43
C LYS A 87 3.35 -22.29 -6.62
N PRO A 88 3.10 -21.92 -7.90
CA PRO A 88 2.22 -20.84 -8.37
C PRO A 88 0.73 -21.10 -8.09
N CYS A 89 -0.07 -20.04 -8.12
CA CYS A 89 -1.52 -20.10 -7.92
C CYS A 89 -2.21 -20.96 -9.00
N ARG A 90 -3.29 -21.67 -8.64
CA ARG A 90 -4.13 -22.49 -9.54
C ARG A 90 -5.61 -22.11 -9.47
N CYS A 91 -5.94 -20.93 -8.98
CA CYS A 91 -7.33 -20.44 -9.01
C CYS A 91 -7.76 -20.24 -10.48
N PRO A 92 -9.05 -20.46 -10.81
CA PRO A 92 -9.57 -20.00 -12.09
C PRO A 92 -9.41 -18.48 -12.21
N GLU A 93 -9.29 -18.02 -13.45
CA GLU A 93 -9.31 -16.58 -13.79
C GLU A 93 -10.63 -15.92 -13.35
#